data_AF-A0A246DUL0-F1
#
_entry.id   AF-A0A246DUL0-F1
#
_cell.length_a   1.000
_cell.length_b   1.000
_cell.length_c   1.000
_cell.angle_alpha   90.00
_cell.angle_beta   90.00
_cell.angle_gamma   90.00
#
_symmetry.space_group_name_H-M   'P 1'
#
loop_
_entity.id
_entity.type
_entity.pdbx_description
1 polymer ?
#
loop_
_entity_poly.entity_id
_entity_poly.type
_entity_poly.pdbx_seq_one_letter_code
_entity_poly.pdbx_strand_id
1 'polypeptide(L)'
;MLRSIVFITALTACIPCLASWSLETDRSTPDKHGLFEIREEARRFIAQENAKGHERCDVLEPNAKVLVPRCAVPLQAQWTPKSLGRSKPSVMVICATAVPNAVMERWDVPVPVERKSASP
;
A
#
# COMPACT_ATOMS: atom_id res chain seq x y z
N MET A 1 60.50 -1.85 32.99
CA MET A 1 59.02 -1.83 33.13
C MET A 1 58.49 -0.57 32.46
N LEU A 2 57.85 -0.68 31.30
CA LEU A 2 57.00 0.38 30.76
C LEU A 2 55.90 -0.28 29.92
N ARG A 3 54.66 0.09 30.23
CA ARG A 3 53.41 -0.62 29.94
C ARG A 3 53.05 -0.54 28.45
N SER A 4 52.75 -1.69 27.84
CA SER A 4 52.06 -1.77 26.54
C SER A 4 50.70 -1.08 26.63
N ILE A 5 50.53 0.01 25.88
CA ILE A 5 49.23 0.66 25.71
C ILE A 5 48.57 -0.02 24.52
N VAL A 6 47.69 -0.98 24.80
CA VAL A 6 46.79 -1.56 23.81
C VAL A 6 45.72 -0.51 23.51
N PHE A 7 45.84 0.19 22.37
CA PHE A 7 44.77 1.03 21.86
C PHE A 7 43.68 0.12 21.26
N ILE A 8 42.68 -0.22 22.07
CA ILE A 8 41.44 -0.84 21.57
C ILE A 8 40.62 0.28 20.93
N THR A 9 40.84 0.55 19.65
CA THR A 9 39.92 1.36 18.85
C THR A 9 38.64 0.54 18.64
N ALA A 10 37.59 0.86 19.40
CA ALA A 10 36.27 0.28 19.18
C ALA A 10 35.76 0.73 17.80
N LEU A 11 35.72 -0.18 16.83
CA LEU A 11 34.91 -0.01 15.62
C LEU A 11 33.44 -0.05 16.04
N THR A 12 32.85 1.11 16.32
CA THR A 12 31.39 1.26 16.36
C THR A 12 30.86 0.96 14.97
N ALA A 13 30.33 -0.25 14.78
CA ALA A 13 29.60 -0.64 13.60
C ALA A 13 28.32 0.20 13.51
N CYS A 14 28.34 1.28 12.75
CA CYS A 14 27.13 1.91 12.26
C CYS A 14 26.48 0.92 11.29
N ILE A 15 25.59 0.06 11.79
CA ILE A 15 24.58 -0.57 10.96
C ILE A 15 23.52 0.50 10.77
N PRO A 16 23.45 1.22 9.63
CA PRO A 16 22.22 1.91 9.33
C PRO A 16 21.15 0.81 9.30
N CYS A 17 20.15 0.90 10.17
CA CYS A 17 18.94 0.11 10.00
C CYS A 17 18.40 0.47 8.62
N LEU A 18 18.70 -0.36 7.63
CA LEU A 18 17.94 -0.44 6.40
C LEU A 18 16.57 -0.95 6.84
N ALA A 19 15.70 -0.02 7.26
CA ALA A 19 14.28 -0.30 7.30
C ALA A 19 13.92 -0.63 5.85
N SER A 20 13.91 -1.93 5.53
CA SER A 20 13.43 -2.41 4.25
C SER A 20 12.00 -1.91 4.15
N TRP A 21 11.75 -1.06 3.15
CA TRP A 21 10.42 -0.53 2.92
C TRP A 21 9.47 -1.71 2.75
N SER A 22 8.37 -1.70 3.52
CA SER A 22 7.32 -2.70 3.42
C SER A 22 5.98 -2.01 3.28
N LEU A 23 5.02 -2.70 2.68
CA LEU A 23 3.66 -2.19 2.59
C LEU A 23 3.10 -1.88 3.99
N GLU A 24 3.42 -2.71 4.98
CA GLU A 24 2.97 -2.55 6.36
C GLU A 24 3.56 -1.31 7.04
N THR A 25 4.61 -0.70 6.50
CA THR A 25 5.19 0.54 7.02
C THR A 25 4.83 1.77 6.18
N ASP A 26 4.29 1.58 4.96
CA ASP A 26 3.79 2.65 4.11
C ASP A 26 2.39 3.15 4.54
N ARG A 27 2.35 3.74 5.73
CA ARG A 27 1.18 4.38 6.31
C ARG A 27 0.99 5.79 5.76
N SER A 28 -0.23 6.28 5.91
CA SER A 28 -0.57 7.65 5.57
C SER A 28 0.14 8.66 6.45
N THR A 29 0.52 9.79 5.85
CA THR A 29 1.06 10.98 6.53
C THR A 29 0.06 12.13 6.35
N PRO A 30 0.31 13.33 6.90
CA PRO A 30 -0.55 14.49 6.63
C PRO A 30 -0.73 14.78 5.14
N ASP A 31 0.31 14.56 4.34
CA ASP A 31 0.34 14.95 2.92
C ASP A 31 0.13 13.78 1.95
N LYS A 32 0.48 12.55 2.36
CA LYS A 32 0.43 11.35 1.51
C LYS A 32 -0.59 10.34 2.01
N HIS A 33 -1.34 9.73 1.11
CA HIS A 33 -2.11 8.53 1.45
C HIS A 33 -1.22 7.28 1.32
N GLY A 34 -1.16 6.47 2.37
CA GLY A 34 -0.34 5.27 2.44
C GLY A 34 -0.92 4.13 1.61
N LEU A 35 -0.04 3.35 0.97
CA LEU A 35 -0.43 2.17 0.21
C LEU A 35 -1.08 1.10 1.11
N PHE A 36 -0.75 1.09 2.41
CA PHE A 36 -1.44 0.23 3.36
C PHE A 36 -2.94 0.55 3.42
N GLU A 37 -3.32 1.81 3.65
CA GLU A 37 -4.74 2.17 3.76
C GLU A 37 -5.48 1.95 2.44
N ILE A 38 -4.81 2.16 1.30
CA ILE A 38 -5.37 1.82 -0.02
C ILE A 38 -5.67 0.32 -0.12
N ARG A 39 -4.73 -0.54 0.30
CA ARG A 39 -4.95 -2.00 0.27
C ARG A 39 -6.03 -2.43 1.25
N GLU A 40 -6.10 -1.83 2.43
CA GLU A 40 -7.12 -2.14 3.43
C GLU A 40 -8.53 -1.81 2.92
N GLU A 41 -8.71 -0.70 2.21
CA GLU A 41 -10.00 -0.38 1.61
C GLU A 41 -10.38 -1.41 0.52
N ALA A 42 -9.43 -1.79 -0.33
CA ALA A 42 -9.65 -2.86 -1.30
C ALA A 42 -9.99 -4.21 -0.63
N ARG A 43 -9.32 -4.56 0.49
CA ARG A 43 -9.61 -5.76 1.29
C ARG A 43 -11.02 -5.71 1.87
N ARG A 44 -11.44 -4.56 2.40
CA ARG A 44 -12.80 -4.36 2.91
C ARG A 44 -13.85 -4.56 1.83
N PHE A 45 -13.61 -4.04 0.62
CA PHE A 45 -14.49 -4.25 -0.52
C PHE A 45 -14.57 -5.73 -0.92
N ILE A 46 -13.43 -6.40 -1.10
CA ILE A 46 -13.40 -7.82 -1.47
C ILE A 46 -14.01 -8.71 -0.39
N ALA A 47 -13.85 -8.40 0.90
CA ALA A 47 -14.53 -9.13 1.96
C ALA A 47 -16.06 -9.08 1.81
N GLN A 48 -16.62 -7.92 1.46
CA GLN A 48 -18.05 -7.77 1.19
C GLN A 48 -18.46 -8.52 -0.08
N GLU A 49 -17.69 -8.43 -1.16
CA GLU A 49 -17.98 -9.15 -2.41
C GLU A 49 -17.92 -10.67 -2.23
N ASN A 50 -16.94 -11.17 -1.49
CA ASN A 50 -16.81 -12.59 -1.16
C ASN A 50 -18.00 -13.07 -0.30
N ALA A 51 -18.52 -12.24 0.61
CA ALA A 51 -19.67 -12.57 1.43
C ALA A 51 -20.99 -12.64 0.64
N LYS A 52 -21.07 -11.99 -0.54
CA LYS A 52 -22.23 -12.07 -1.45
C LYS A 52 -22.29 -13.40 -2.22
N GLY A 53 -21.36 -14.32 -2.00
CA GLY A 53 -21.32 -15.62 -2.70
C GLY A 53 -20.75 -15.54 -4.12
N HIS A 54 -20.10 -14.43 -4.46
CA HIS A 54 -19.37 -14.30 -5.72
C HIS A 54 -18.05 -15.10 -5.66
N GLU A 55 -17.34 -15.13 -6.79
CA GLU A 55 -16.03 -15.77 -6.90
C GLU A 55 -15.04 -15.22 -5.86
N ARG A 56 -14.49 -16.12 -5.03
CA ARG A 56 -13.61 -15.75 -3.93
C ARG A 56 -12.32 -15.14 -4.45
N CYS A 57 -12.04 -13.90 -4.06
CA CYS A 57 -10.82 -13.20 -4.43
C CYS A 57 -9.98 -12.84 -3.20
N ASP A 58 -8.67 -12.72 -3.41
CA ASP A 58 -7.72 -12.13 -2.47
C ASP A 58 -7.13 -10.84 -3.07
N VAL A 59 -6.84 -9.88 -2.19
CA VAL A 59 -6.28 -8.58 -2.56
C VAL A 59 -4.75 -8.64 -2.54
N LEU A 60 -4.14 -8.33 -3.68
CA LEU A 60 -2.69 -8.24 -3.83
C LEU A 60 -2.16 -6.87 -3.37
N GLU A 61 -0.87 -6.66 -3.51
CA GLU A 61 -0.25 -5.37 -3.19
C GLU A 61 -0.58 -4.32 -4.26
N PRO A 62 -0.87 -3.06 -3.87
CA PRO A 62 -0.91 -1.94 -4.80
C PRO A 62 0.45 -1.76 -5.49
N ASN A 63 0.45 -1.07 -6.64
CA ASN A 63 1.70 -0.71 -7.29
C ASN A 63 2.52 0.21 -6.38
N ALA A 64 3.72 -0.23 -5.99
CA ALA A 64 4.63 0.51 -5.11
C ALA A 64 5.05 1.89 -5.63
N LYS A 65 4.82 2.18 -6.92
CA LYS A 65 5.07 3.50 -7.53
C LYS A 65 3.92 4.50 -7.35
N VAL A 66 2.81 4.08 -6.75
CA VAL A 66 1.67 4.97 -6.49
C VAL A 66 2.06 5.95 -5.39
N LEU A 67 1.94 7.23 -5.70
CA LEU A 67 2.08 8.33 -4.76
C LEU A 67 0.91 9.28 -4.97
N VAL A 68 0.02 9.36 -3.98
CA VAL A 68 -1.19 10.17 -4.03
C VAL A 68 -1.32 11.02 -2.76
N PRO A 69 -1.92 12.22 -2.84
CA PRO A 69 -2.13 13.05 -1.67
C PRO A 69 -3.10 12.39 -0.69
N ARG A 70 -2.98 12.73 0.60
CA ARG A 70 -3.88 12.25 1.65
C ARG A 70 -5.34 12.53 1.28
N CYS A 71 -6.19 11.50 1.34
CA CYS A 71 -7.63 11.71 1.15
C CYS A 71 -8.23 12.44 2.36
N ALA A 72 -9.05 13.47 2.10
CA ALA A 72 -9.76 14.24 3.12
C ALA A 72 -11.13 13.64 3.49
N VAL A 73 -11.65 12.76 2.63
CA VAL A 73 -12.92 12.04 2.81
C VAL A 73 -12.65 10.53 2.92
N PRO A 74 -13.60 9.73 3.43
CA PRO A 74 -13.48 8.28 3.37
C PRO A 74 -13.24 7.80 1.94
N LEU A 75 -12.36 6.80 1.81
CA LEU A 75 -12.14 6.14 0.53
C LEU A 75 -13.41 5.42 0.08
N GLN A 76 -13.56 5.31 -1.22
CA GLN A 76 -14.58 4.50 -1.86
C GLN A 76 -13.91 3.36 -2.61
N ALA A 77 -14.64 2.27 -2.83
CA ALA A 77 -14.15 1.13 -3.59
C ALA A 77 -15.22 0.57 -4.51
N GLN A 78 -14.80 0.20 -5.72
CA GLN A 78 -15.63 -0.47 -6.70
C GLN A 78 -14.78 -1.41 -7.55
N TRP A 79 -15.41 -2.35 -8.25
CA TRP A 79 -14.73 -3.10 -9.30
C TRP A 79 -14.20 -2.13 -10.37
N THR A 80 -12.93 -2.29 -10.76
CA THR A 80 -12.33 -1.47 -11.82
C THR A 80 -13.09 -1.67 -13.13
N PRO A 81 -13.58 -0.61 -13.79
CA PRO A 81 -14.30 -0.73 -15.05
C PRO A 81 -13.45 -1.39 -16.15
N LYS A 82 -14.04 -2.36 -16.88
CA LYS A 82 -13.36 -3.04 -18.01
C LYS A 82 -12.93 -2.08 -19.12
N SER A 83 -13.64 -0.96 -19.29
CA SER A 83 -13.33 0.08 -20.27
C SER A 83 -11.94 0.70 -20.07
N LEU A 84 -11.31 0.55 -18.89
CA LEU A 84 -9.96 1.02 -18.61
C LEU A 84 -8.86 0.06 -19.07
N GLY A 85 -9.20 -0.96 -19.88
CA GLY A 85 -8.22 -1.81 -20.58
C GLY A 85 -7.38 -2.71 -19.66
N ARG A 86 -7.86 -3.03 -18.46
CA ARG A 86 -7.11 -3.87 -17.50
C ARG A 86 -7.18 -5.35 -17.91
N SER A 87 -6.02 -5.98 -18.02
CA SER A 87 -5.89 -7.41 -18.31
C SER A 87 -6.23 -8.33 -17.13
N LYS A 88 -6.10 -7.81 -15.90
CA LYS A 88 -6.41 -8.53 -14.66
C LYS A 88 -7.51 -7.81 -13.88
N PRO A 89 -8.36 -8.55 -13.14
CA PRO A 89 -9.34 -7.94 -12.25
C PRO A 89 -8.63 -7.11 -11.17
N SER A 90 -9.27 -6.01 -10.79
CA SER A 90 -8.78 -5.11 -9.75
C SER A 90 -9.94 -4.38 -9.10
N VAL A 91 -9.71 -3.88 -7.90
CA VAL A 91 -10.60 -2.95 -7.20
C VAL A 91 -10.06 -1.55 -7.41
N MET A 92 -10.90 -0.65 -7.90
CA MET A 92 -10.59 0.77 -7.94
C MET A 92 -10.87 1.38 -6.57
N VAL A 93 -9.82 1.86 -5.91
CA VAL A 93 -9.91 2.63 -4.66
C VAL A 93 -9.89 4.10 -5.01
N ILE A 94 -10.89 4.85 -4.57
CA ILE A 94 -11.18 6.20 -5.04
C ILE A 94 -11.15 7.17 -3.87
N CYS A 95 -10.46 8.30 -4.08
CA CYS A 95 -10.58 9.49 -3.26
C CYS A 95 -11.29 10.59 -4.05
N ALA A 96 -12.50 10.94 -3.62
CA ALA A 96 -13.28 12.00 -4.24
C ALA A 96 -12.77 13.41 -3.92
N THR A 97 -12.09 13.56 -2.78
CA THR A 97 -11.55 14.85 -2.32
C THR A 97 -10.28 14.62 -1.49
N ALA A 98 -9.14 15.04 -2.03
CA ALA A 98 -7.87 15.06 -1.32
C ALA A 98 -7.78 16.28 -0.39
N VAL A 99 -6.90 16.20 0.61
CA VAL A 99 -6.46 17.37 1.38
C VAL A 99 -5.92 18.43 0.40
N PRO A 100 -6.16 19.74 0.62
CA PRO A 100 -5.68 20.79 -0.27
C PRO A 100 -4.19 20.63 -0.60
N ASN A 101 -3.87 20.55 -1.89
CA ASN A 101 -2.52 20.36 -2.40
C ASN A 101 -2.41 20.92 -3.83
N ALA A 102 -1.18 21.04 -4.36
CA ALA A 102 -0.92 21.62 -5.68
C ALA A 102 -0.95 20.60 -6.85
N VAL A 103 -1.20 19.32 -6.58
CA VAL A 103 -0.97 18.22 -7.53
C VAL A 103 -2.28 17.64 -8.07
N MET A 104 -3.18 17.21 -7.18
CA MET A 104 -4.45 16.58 -7.58
C MET A 104 -5.51 16.69 -6.48
N GLU A 105 -6.73 17.05 -6.86
CA GLU A 105 -7.87 17.17 -5.93
C GLU A 105 -8.62 15.85 -5.72
N ARG A 106 -8.47 14.90 -6.65
CA ARG A 106 -9.12 13.59 -6.66
C ARG A 106 -8.19 12.57 -7.29
N TRP A 107 -8.33 11.31 -6.93
CA TRP A 107 -7.53 10.24 -7.49
C TRP A 107 -8.23 8.88 -7.38
N ASP A 108 -7.81 7.97 -8.24
CA ASP A 108 -8.21 6.57 -8.23
C ASP A 108 -6.98 5.67 -8.40
N VAL A 109 -6.95 4.57 -7.64
CA VAL A 109 -5.84 3.62 -7.62
C VAL A 109 -6.40 2.22 -7.79
N PRO A 110 -6.07 1.52 -8.89
CA PRO A 110 -6.47 0.13 -9.05
C PRO A 110 -5.55 -0.78 -8.22
N VAL A 111 -6.15 -1.56 -7.33
CA VAL A 111 -5.49 -2.59 -6.52
C VAL A 111 -5.79 -3.96 -7.14
N PRO A 112 -4.78 -4.70 -7.61
CA PRO A 112 -4.99 -6.01 -8.24
C PRO A 112 -5.62 -7.02 -7.27
N VAL A 113 -6.44 -7.91 -7.83
CA VAL A 113 -6.96 -9.07 -7.10
C VAL A 113 -6.63 -10.35 -7.83
N GLU A 114 -6.55 -11.45 -7.08
CA GLU A 114 -6.39 -12.78 -7.61
C GLU A 114 -7.55 -13.66 -7.15
N ARG A 115 -8.07 -14.48 -8.07
CA ARG A 115 -9.08 -15.48 -7.73
C ARG A 115 -8.41 -16.55 -6.89
N LYS A 116 -9.01 -16.90 -5.76
CA LYS A 116 -8.64 -18.13 -5.07
C LYS A 116 -9.04 -19.29 -5.98
N SER A 117 -8.06 -20.03 -6.48
CA SER A 117 -8.33 -21.35 -7.04
C SER A 117 -9.04 -22.18 -5.96
N ALA A 118 -10.12 -22.85 -6.32
CA ALA A 118 -10.59 -23.97 -5.50
C ALA A 118 -9.41 -24.96 -5.48
N SER A 119 -8.73 -25.10 -4.34
CA SER A 119 -7.85 -26.26 -4.16
C SER A 119 -8.70 -27.51 -4.38
N PRO A 120 -8.22 -28.49 -5.17
CA PRO A 120 -8.87 -29.78 -5.27
C PRO A 120 -8.95 -30.49 -3.91
#